data_AF-A0A7S2ASQ1-F1
#
_entry.id   AF-A0A7S2ASQ1-F1
#
_cell.length_a   1.000
_cell.length_b   1.000
_cell.length_c   1.000
_cell.angle_alpha   90.00
_cell.angle_beta   90.00
_cell.angle_gamma   90.00
#
_symmetry.space_group_name_H-M   'P 1'
#
loop_
_entity.id
_entity.type
_entity.pdbx_description
1 polymer ?
#
loop_
_entity_poly.entity_id
_entity_poly.type
_entity_poly.pdbx_seq_one_letter_code
_entity_poly.pdbx_strand_id
1 'polypeptide(L)'
;SRSGSSPRQRENSAAGLPRAIFHSGAMGDLRAQAYLKKVEDMVVATQRGAANDPSKSRVATMLAGLDQASTKFRVKAGVIMAKNAQLRGEVADIPYDVRGKVQ
;
A
#
# COMPACT_ATOMS: atom_id res chain seq x y z
N SER A 1 -61.21 -62.27 12.33
CA SER A 1 -60.46 -62.99 11.27
C SER A 1 -59.13 -62.30 11.02
N ARG A 2 -58.02 -63.06 11.03
CA ARG A 2 -56.65 -62.60 10.75
C ARG A 2 -56.36 -62.65 9.25
N SER A 3 -55.71 -61.60 8.74
CA SER A 3 -54.69 -61.60 7.68
C SER A 3 -54.13 -60.17 7.65
N GLY A 4 -52.85 -59.83 7.65
CA GLY A 4 -51.62 -60.55 7.37
C GLY A 4 -50.67 -59.55 6.68
N SER A 5 -49.50 -59.32 7.29
CA SER A 5 -48.21 -58.97 6.64
C SER A 5 -47.93 -57.53 6.10
N SER A 6 -47.22 -56.75 6.92
CA SER A 6 -45.87 -56.17 6.69
C SER A 6 -45.55 -55.05 5.64
N PRO A 7 -44.42 -54.29 5.82
CA PRO A 7 -44.41 -52.82 5.79
C PRO A 7 -43.39 -52.11 4.84
N ARG A 8 -43.37 -50.77 4.95
CA ARG A 8 -42.35 -49.76 4.51
C ARG A 8 -42.33 -49.38 3.03
N GLN A 9 -42.67 -48.11 2.76
CA GLN A 9 -41.69 -47.17 2.20
C GLN A 9 -42.04 -45.73 2.58
N ARG A 10 -40.99 -45.00 2.96
CA ARG A 10 -40.98 -43.53 3.12
C ARG A 10 -41.30 -42.91 1.76
N GLU A 11 -41.96 -41.77 1.75
CA GLU A 11 -41.35 -40.55 1.20
C GLU A 11 -42.14 -39.29 1.56
N ASN A 12 -41.34 -38.30 1.95
CA ASN A 12 -41.72 -36.92 2.20
C ASN A 12 -42.29 -36.28 0.94
N SER A 13 -43.26 -35.40 1.07
CA SER A 13 -43.28 -34.15 0.29
C SER A 13 -44.07 -33.08 1.01
N ALA A 14 -43.32 -32.10 1.50
CA ALA A 14 -43.79 -30.88 2.11
C ALA A 14 -44.43 -29.97 1.05
N ALA A 15 -45.74 -29.73 1.18
CA ALA A 15 -46.34 -28.46 0.79
C ALA A 15 -46.14 -27.52 1.98
N GLY A 16 -45.56 -26.34 1.90
CA GLY A 16 -45.60 -25.38 0.81
C GLY A 16 -45.97 -24.04 1.44
N LEU A 17 -45.02 -23.39 2.10
CA LEU A 17 -45.11 -21.99 2.49
C LEU A 17 -43.80 -21.30 2.05
N PRO A 18 -43.81 -20.53 0.95
CA PRO A 18 -42.65 -19.74 0.60
C PRO A 18 -42.47 -18.64 1.64
N ARG A 19 -41.38 -18.77 2.41
CA ARG A 19 -40.81 -17.70 3.23
C ARG A 19 -40.59 -16.50 2.31
N ALA A 20 -41.40 -15.45 2.46
CA ALA A 20 -41.11 -14.15 1.88
C ALA A 20 -39.83 -13.61 2.53
N ILE A 21 -38.69 -13.86 1.88
CA ILE A 21 -37.44 -13.18 2.22
C ILE A 21 -37.58 -11.75 1.70
N PHE A 22 -37.81 -10.81 2.62
CA PHE A 22 -37.73 -9.38 2.34
C PHE A 22 -36.32 -9.03 1.83
N HIS A 23 -36.11 -9.06 0.52
CA HIS A 23 -34.92 -8.53 -0.14
C HIS A 23 -35.03 -7.01 -0.33
N SER A 24 -35.27 -6.28 0.75
CA SER A 24 -35.34 -4.80 0.74
C SER A 24 -33.95 -4.13 0.83
N GLY A 25 -32.85 -4.89 0.79
CA GLY A 25 -31.48 -4.39 0.95
C GLY A 25 -30.68 -4.19 -0.35
N ALA A 26 -31.07 -4.82 -1.46
CA ALA A 26 -30.24 -4.87 -2.66
C ALA A 26 -30.05 -3.50 -3.36
N MET A 27 -31.05 -2.62 -3.32
CA MET A 27 -30.99 -1.31 -3.98
C MET A 27 -30.15 -0.27 -3.21
N GLY A 28 -30.01 -0.41 -1.88
CA GLY A 28 -29.14 0.45 -1.06
C GLY A 28 -27.66 0.08 -1.24
N ASP A 29 -27.40 -1.22 -1.35
CA ASP A 29 -26.08 -1.78 -1.59
C ASP A 29 -25.53 -1.40 -2.98
N LEU A 30 -26.34 -1.44 -4.04
CA LEU A 30 -25.91 -0.98 -5.37
C LEU A 30 -25.53 0.51 -5.41
N ARG A 31 -26.24 1.37 -4.68
CA ARG A 31 -25.87 2.80 -4.59
C ARG A 31 -24.57 2.97 -3.82
N ALA A 32 -24.41 2.31 -2.68
CA ALA A 32 -23.19 2.35 -1.90
C ALA A 32 -21.98 1.85 -2.71
N GLN A 33 -22.14 0.76 -3.46
CA GLN A 33 -21.12 0.24 -4.37
C GLN A 33 -20.79 1.22 -5.50
N ALA A 34 -21.78 1.90 -6.08
CA ALA A 34 -21.54 2.92 -7.11
C ALA A 34 -20.80 4.15 -6.55
N TYR A 35 -21.11 4.56 -5.31
CA TYR A 35 -20.38 5.64 -4.64
C TYR A 35 -18.94 5.25 -4.32
N LEU A 36 -18.72 4.03 -3.79
CA LEU A 36 -17.37 3.51 -3.53
C LEU A 36 -16.54 3.47 -4.82
N LYS A 37 -17.11 2.92 -5.90
CA LYS A 37 -16.46 2.89 -7.21
C LYS A 37 -16.12 4.29 -7.73
N LYS A 38 -17.01 5.27 -7.55
CA LYS A 38 -16.75 6.67 -7.94
C LYS A 38 -15.60 7.29 -7.14
N VAL A 39 -15.49 6.96 -5.84
CA VAL A 39 -14.39 7.41 -5.00
C VAL A 39 -13.09 6.75 -5.43
N GLU A 40 -13.09 5.44 -5.72
CA GLU A 40 -11.93 4.72 -6.25
C GLU A 40 -11.47 5.30 -7.58
N ASP A 41 -12.37 5.53 -8.53
CA ASP A 41 -12.08 6.13 -9.84
C ASP A 41 -11.47 7.54 -9.69
N MET A 42 -11.98 8.34 -8.73
CA MET A 42 -11.46 9.67 -8.43
C MET A 42 -10.07 9.64 -7.78
N VAL A 43 -9.80 8.68 -6.89
CA VAL A 43 -8.47 8.48 -6.30
C VAL A 43 -7.47 8.04 -7.36
N VAL A 44 -7.84 7.11 -8.23
CA VAL A 44 -7.00 6.64 -9.35
C VAL A 44 -6.72 7.79 -10.33
N ALA A 45 -7.74 8.58 -10.69
CA ALA A 45 -7.56 9.76 -11.54
C ALA A 45 -6.62 10.80 -10.89
N THR A 46 -6.75 11.02 -9.58
CA THR A 46 -5.89 11.95 -8.83
C THR A 46 -4.45 11.45 -8.74
N GLN A 47 -4.24 10.15 -8.51
CA GLN A 47 -2.90 9.56 -8.48
C GLN A 47 -2.24 9.56 -9.87
N ARG A 48 -3.01 9.28 -10.93
CA ARG A 48 -2.53 9.42 -12.32
C ARG A 48 -2.25 10.88 -12.69
N GLY A 49 -3.04 11.82 -12.19
CA GLY A 49 -2.79 13.26 -12.34
C GLY A 49 -1.55 13.74 -11.57
N ALA A 50 -1.30 13.20 -10.38
CA ALA A 50 -0.11 13.50 -9.59
C ALA A 50 1.17 12.89 -10.18
N ALA A 51 1.08 11.74 -10.86
CA ALA A 51 2.18 11.15 -11.62
C ALA A 51 2.53 11.95 -12.89
N ASN A 52 1.57 12.71 -13.43
CA ASN A 52 1.74 13.54 -14.63
C ASN A 52 1.95 15.03 -14.33
N ASP A 53 2.09 15.43 -13.06
CA ASP A 53 2.38 16.81 -12.69
C ASP A 53 3.89 17.10 -12.91
N PRO A 54 4.25 17.85 -13.96
CA PRO A 54 5.66 18.08 -14.31
C PRO A 54 6.41 18.82 -13.20
N SER A 55 5.70 19.62 -12.39
CA SER A 55 6.28 20.38 -11.30
C SER A 55 6.71 19.46 -10.16
N LYS A 56 5.85 18.50 -9.78
CA LYS A 56 6.18 17.51 -8.74
C LYS A 56 7.34 16.60 -9.16
N SER A 57 7.33 16.15 -10.42
CA SER A 57 8.42 15.34 -10.99
C SER A 57 9.76 16.11 -11.01
N ARG A 58 9.73 17.39 -11.40
CA ARG A 58 10.91 18.26 -11.40
C ARG A 58 11.45 18.49 -9.99
N VAL A 59 10.59 18.76 -9.01
CA VAL A 59 10.99 18.93 -7.61
C VAL A 59 11.60 17.65 -7.05
N ALA A 60 10.99 16.48 -7.30
CA ALA A 60 11.53 15.20 -6.87
C ALA A 60 12.92 14.92 -7.48
N THR A 61 13.10 15.22 -8.77
CA THR A 61 14.38 15.09 -9.47
C THR A 61 15.44 16.04 -8.89
N MET A 62 15.07 17.30 -8.61
CA MET A 62 15.97 18.28 -7.99
C MET A 62 16.38 17.87 -6.57
N LEU A 63 15.44 17.36 -5.76
CA LEU A 63 15.72 16.86 -4.42
C LEU A 63 16.65 15.63 -4.46
N ALA A 64 16.43 14.71 -5.40
CA ALA A 64 17.32 13.57 -5.58
C ALA A 64 18.73 14.00 -5.99
N GLY A 65 18.84 15.00 -6.88
CA GLY A 65 20.13 15.60 -7.25
C GLY A 65 20.83 16.28 -6.06
N LEU A 66 20.06 16.99 -5.22
CA LEU A 66 20.57 17.66 -4.02
C LEU A 66 21.10 16.67 -2.99
N ASP A 67 20.40 15.56 -2.74
CA ASP A 67 20.84 14.53 -1.80
C ASP A 67 22.15 13.86 -2.24
N GLN A 68 22.26 13.53 -3.54
CA GLN A 68 23.52 13.03 -4.10
C GLN A 68 24.66 14.05 -3.97
N ALA A 69 24.40 15.34 -4.23
CA ALA A 69 25.39 16.39 -4.11
C ALA A 69 25.84 16.58 -2.64
N SER A 70 24.89 16.60 -1.70
CA SER A 70 25.15 16.70 -0.26
C SER A 70 26.01 15.53 0.23
N THR A 71 25.70 14.31 -0.20
CA THR A 71 26.49 13.12 0.15
C THR A 71 27.91 13.21 -0.40
N LYS A 72 28.10 13.59 -1.67
CA LYS A 72 29.43 13.78 -2.27
C LYS A 72 30.23 14.87 -1.54
N PHE A 73 29.58 15.97 -1.18
CA PHE A 73 30.21 17.06 -0.42
C PHE A 73 30.69 16.56 0.95
N ARG A 74 29.83 15.88 1.71
CA ARG A 74 30.16 15.35 3.04
C ARG A 74 31.31 14.34 3.00
N VAL A 75 31.35 13.45 2.00
CA VAL A 75 32.49 12.53 1.82
C VAL A 75 33.79 13.32 1.57
N LYS A 76 33.78 14.31 0.67
CA LYS A 76 34.97 15.14 0.41
C LYS A 76 35.42 15.93 1.63
N ALA A 77 34.47 16.52 2.37
CA ALA A 77 34.75 17.21 3.61
C ALA A 77 35.37 16.25 4.64
N GLY A 78 34.82 15.04 4.77
CA GLY A 78 35.36 13.97 5.61
C GLY A 78 36.79 13.59 5.25
N VAL A 79 37.13 13.47 3.96
CA VAL A 79 38.51 13.21 3.49
C VAL A 79 39.47 14.33 3.91
N ILE A 80 39.04 15.60 3.78
CA ILE A 80 39.87 16.74 4.20
C ILE A 80 40.06 16.74 5.73
N MET A 81 39.01 16.47 6.49
CA MET A 81 39.08 16.34 7.95
C MET A 81 40.02 15.20 8.36
N ALA A 82 39.93 14.05 7.70
CA ALA A 82 40.81 12.90 7.92
C ALA A 82 42.29 13.27 7.70
N LYS A 83 42.59 13.89 6.57
CA LYS A 83 43.95 14.34 6.24
C LYS A 83 44.47 15.37 7.24
N ASN A 84 43.65 16.35 7.61
CA ASN A 84 44.05 17.38 8.56
C ASN A 84 44.29 16.80 9.97
N ALA A 85 43.46 15.87 10.42
CA ALA A 85 43.66 15.19 11.71
C ALA A 85 44.93 14.33 11.68
N GLN A 86 45.18 13.60 10.59
CA GLN A 86 46.40 12.82 10.41
C GLN A 86 47.66 13.70 10.48
N LEU A 87 47.64 14.89 9.87
CA LEU A 87 48.74 15.85 9.95
C LEU A 87 48.95 16.40 11.37
N ARG A 88 47.91 16.41 12.20
CA ARG A 88 47.96 16.85 13.61
C ARG A 88 48.23 15.72 14.60
N GLY A 89 48.22 14.46 14.17
CA GLY A 89 48.27 13.30 15.06
C GLY A 89 46.99 13.07 15.86
N GLU A 90 45.85 13.59 15.38
CA GLU A 90 44.54 13.50 16.01
C GLU A 90 43.65 12.47 15.31
N VAL A 91 42.60 12.01 15.98
CA VAL A 91 41.55 11.19 15.37
C VAL A 91 40.52 12.11 14.72
N ALA A 92 40.26 11.89 13.43
CA ALA A 92 39.30 12.68 12.69
C ALA A 92 37.86 12.41 13.14
N ASP A 93 37.13 13.47 13.47
CA ASP A 93 35.70 13.40 13.76
C ASP A 93 34.88 13.35 12.46
N ILE A 94 34.77 12.16 11.88
CA ILE A 94 34.04 11.93 10.61
C ILE A 94 32.61 11.46 10.93
N PRO A 95 31.58 12.09 10.32
CA PRO A 95 30.19 11.66 10.47
C PRO A 95 29.97 10.19 10.11
N TYR A 96 29.11 9.51 10.86
CA TYR A 96 28.91 8.06 10.76
C TYR A 96 28.50 7.60 9.34
N ASP A 97 27.64 8.37 8.68
CA ASP A 97 27.07 8.06 7.36
C ASP A 97 28.08 8.14 6.20
N VAL A 98 29.25 8.76 6.43
CA VAL A 98 30.33 8.87 5.43
C VAL A 98 31.64 8.25 5.89
N ARG A 99 31.77 7.81 7.14
CA ARG A 99 33.01 7.22 7.69
C ARG A 99 33.54 6.05 6.85
N GLY A 100 32.68 5.13 6.42
CA GLY A 100 33.07 4.00 5.56
C GLY A 100 33.41 4.37 4.10
N LYS A 101 33.20 5.64 3.71
CA LYS A 101 33.46 6.17 2.37
C LYS A 101 34.69 7.09 2.34
N VAL A 102 35.23 7.44 3.50
CA VAL A 102 36.45 8.24 3.65
C VAL A 102 37.61 7.27 3.84
N GLN A 103 38.47 7.16 2.83
CA GLN A 103 39.70 6.35 2.82
C GLN A 103 40.92 7.26 2.67
#